data_AF-A0A1G8GDV0-F1
#
_entry.id   AF-A0A1G8GDV0-F1
#
_cell.length_a   1.000
_cell.length_b   1.000
_cell.length_c   1.000
_cell.angle_alpha   90.00
_cell.angle_beta   90.00
_cell.angle_gamma   90.00
#
_symmetry.space_group_name_H-M   'P 1'
#
loop_
_entity.id
_entity.type
_entity.pdbx_description
1 polymer ?
#
loop_
_entity_poly.entity_id
_entity_poly.type
_entity_poly.pdbx_seq_one_letter_code
_entity_poly.pdbx_strand_id
1 'polypeptide(L)'
;MAEARDGPALVDDLLSRDRSRILDAVWAIIRARDDAALHAVRKRLAEVEDAVDEVDLGGMLASNGRHVTHAIDRVRMHWRGECLCRAYRDHEMYDPAQEVAFGHVTLVEEIPVIVGGSPWRPRRICACTACGQRYDVTEDEGHYVWWRWRTVEDVAAKAAAEAALPVPTPRKVVTNPRSPARARRRRSSPSS
;
A
#
# COMPACT_ATOMS: atom_id res chain seq x y z
N MET A 1 9.64 -4.39 -22.96
CA MET A 1 8.70 -5.38 -22.39
C MET A 1 9.54 -6.44 -21.72
N ALA A 2 9.35 -6.71 -20.42
CA ALA A 2 10.11 -7.76 -19.75
C ALA A 2 9.68 -9.11 -20.34
N GLU A 3 10.61 -9.87 -20.90
CA GLU A 3 10.35 -11.25 -21.35
C GLU A 3 9.79 -12.06 -20.18
N ALA A 4 8.71 -12.79 -20.44
CA ALA A 4 8.19 -13.76 -19.47
C ALA A 4 9.29 -14.80 -19.23
N ARG A 5 9.81 -14.84 -18.00
CA ARG A 5 10.79 -15.87 -17.62
C ARG A 5 10.06 -17.22 -17.57
N ASP A 6 10.64 -18.21 -18.24
CA ASP A 6 10.14 -19.58 -18.22
C ASP A 6 10.12 -20.14 -16.78
N GLY A 7 9.07 -20.90 -16.45
CA GLY A 7 8.79 -21.40 -15.10
C GLY A 7 9.95 -22.18 -14.46
N PRO A 8 10.59 -23.14 -15.17
CA PRO A 8 11.77 -23.84 -14.67
C PRO A 8 12.94 -22.91 -14.34
N ALA A 9 13.21 -21.90 -15.19
CA ALA A 9 14.29 -20.96 -14.93
C ALA A 9 14.06 -20.13 -13.66
N LEU A 10 12.80 -19.77 -13.36
CA LEU A 10 12.44 -19.13 -12.10
C LEU A 10 12.73 -20.03 -10.89
N VAL A 11 12.40 -21.32 -10.99
CA VAL A 11 12.68 -22.28 -9.91
C VAL A 11 14.18 -22.45 -9.70
N ASP A 12 14.96 -22.57 -10.77
CA ASP A 12 16.42 -22.69 -10.69
C ASP A 12 17.06 -21.44 -10.06
N ASP A 13 16.56 -20.24 -10.38
CA ASP A 13 17.02 -18.99 -9.78
C ASP A 13 16.67 -18.92 -8.29
N LEU A 14 15.48 -19.36 -7.88
CA LEU A 14 15.06 -19.39 -6.46
C LEU A 14 15.88 -20.37 -5.62
N LEU A 15 16.26 -21.51 -6.20
CA LEU A 15 17.05 -22.55 -5.52
C LEU A 15 18.56 -22.33 -5.59
N SER A 16 19.00 -21.27 -6.27
CA SER A 16 20.41 -21.03 -6.56
C SER A 16 21.27 -20.72 -5.33
N ARG A 17 20.65 -20.35 -4.20
CA ARG A 17 21.29 -19.71 -3.03
C ARG A 17 22.05 -18.43 -3.35
N ASP A 18 21.88 -17.89 -4.57
CA ASP A 18 22.44 -16.61 -4.99
C ASP A 18 21.39 -15.52 -4.74
N ARG A 19 21.74 -14.57 -3.87
CA ARG A 19 20.85 -13.47 -3.49
C ARG A 19 20.33 -12.68 -4.69
N SER A 20 21.17 -12.36 -5.66
CA SER A 20 20.76 -11.55 -6.81
C SER A 20 19.76 -12.31 -7.66
N ARG A 21 20.05 -13.57 -7.96
CA ARG A 21 19.18 -14.45 -8.77
C ARG A 21 17.84 -14.68 -8.08
N ILE A 22 17.84 -14.92 -6.77
CA ILE A 22 16.62 -15.05 -5.97
C ILE A 22 15.77 -13.78 -6.08
N LEU A 23 16.35 -12.60 -5.86
CA LEU A 23 15.60 -11.34 -5.93
C LEU A 23 15.07 -11.05 -7.32
N ASP A 24 15.84 -11.35 -8.37
CA ASP A 24 15.38 -11.19 -9.75
C ASP A 24 14.20 -12.13 -10.08
N ALA A 25 14.22 -13.37 -9.57
CA ALA A 25 13.12 -14.32 -9.72
C ALA A 25 11.89 -13.89 -8.91
N VAL A 26 12.07 -13.38 -7.69
CA VAL A 26 11.00 -12.81 -6.85
C VAL A 26 10.28 -11.68 -7.58
N TRP A 27 11.02 -10.72 -8.14
CA TRP A 27 10.43 -9.62 -8.91
C TRP A 27 9.77 -10.08 -10.21
N ALA A 28 10.25 -11.17 -10.82
CA ALA A 28 9.57 -11.78 -11.96
C ALA A 28 8.22 -12.41 -11.53
N ILE A 29 8.16 -13.12 -10.40
CA ILE A 29 6.93 -13.71 -9.85
C ILE A 29 5.91 -12.63 -9.44
N ILE A 30 6.37 -11.55 -8.81
CA ILE A 30 5.51 -10.42 -8.42
C ILE A 30 4.84 -9.79 -9.66
N ARG A 31 5.50 -9.81 -10.82
CA ARG A 31 4.95 -9.30 -12.07
C ARG A 31 4.20 -10.36 -12.88
N ALA A 32 4.42 -11.66 -12.62
CA ALA A 32 3.85 -12.72 -13.44
C ALA A 32 2.32 -12.82 -13.30
N ARG A 33 1.67 -13.04 -14.46
CA ARG A 33 0.29 -13.55 -14.61
C ARG A 33 0.24 -14.87 -15.37
N ASP A 34 1.41 -15.41 -15.72
CA ASP A 34 1.53 -16.65 -16.50
C ASP A 34 1.27 -17.88 -15.62
N ASP A 35 0.27 -18.67 -16.03
CA ASP A 35 -0.17 -19.86 -15.28
C ASP A 35 0.95 -20.92 -15.20
N ALA A 36 1.65 -21.14 -16.31
CA ALA A 36 2.71 -22.15 -16.39
C ALA A 36 3.89 -21.82 -15.46
N ALA A 37 4.34 -20.57 -15.45
CA ALA A 37 5.39 -20.09 -14.56
C ALA A 37 5.01 -20.22 -13.08
N LEU A 38 3.82 -19.76 -12.70
CA LEU A 38 3.35 -19.85 -11.31
C LEU A 38 3.14 -21.32 -10.88
N HIS A 39 2.67 -22.17 -11.80
CA HIS A 39 2.51 -23.59 -11.56
C HIS A 39 3.86 -24.30 -11.36
N ALA A 40 4.89 -23.94 -12.12
CA ALA A 40 6.23 -24.50 -11.98
C ALA A 40 6.81 -24.21 -10.59
N VAL A 41 6.70 -22.96 -10.12
CA VAL A 41 7.14 -22.56 -8.77
C VAL A 41 6.34 -23.31 -7.70
N ARG A 42 5.02 -23.39 -7.86
CA ARG A 42 4.13 -24.08 -6.92
C ARG A 42 4.49 -25.57 -6.74
N LYS A 43 4.93 -26.27 -7.79
CA LYS A 43 5.33 -27.69 -7.68
C LYS A 43 6.48 -27.92 -6.69
N ARG A 44 7.31 -26.90 -6.47
CA ARG A 44 8.51 -26.97 -5.62
C ARG A 44 8.48 -25.95 -4.49
N LEU A 45 7.27 -25.55 -4.07
CA LEU A 45 7.10 -24.45 -3.14
C LEU A 45 7.81 -24.67 -1.80
N ALA A 46 7.71 -25.87 -1.23
CA ALA A 46 8.38 -26.20 0.04
C ALA A 46 9.92 -26.12 -0.10
N GLU A 47 10.47 -26.63 -1.20
CA GLU A 47 11.91 -26.60 -1.43
C GLU A 47 12.42 -25.18 -1.70
N VAL A 48 11.60 -24.34 -2.34
CA VAL A 48 11.87 -22.91 -2.53
C VAL A 48 11.85 -22.17 -1.19
N GLU A 49 10.86 -22.45 -0.34
CA GLU A 49 10.76 -21.85 1.00
C GLU A 49 12.00 -22.17 1.83
N ASP A 50 12.38 -23.46 1.92
CA ASP A 50 13.58 -23.90 2.65
C ASP A 50 14.86 -23.25 2.09
N ALA A 51 15.01 -23.22 0.76
CA ALA A 51 16.22 -22.68 0.13
C ALA A 51 16.40 -21.17 0.33
N VAL A 52 15.30 -20.41 0.32
CA VAL A 52 15.35 -18.96 0.46
C VAL A 52 15.50 -18.53 1.92
N ASP A 53 14.94 -19.30 2.87
CA ASP A 53 15.10 -19.04 4.30
C ASP A 53 16.57 -19.19 4.78
N GLU A 54 17.39 -19.98 4.06
CA GLU A 54 18.82 -20.15 4.35
C GLU A 54 19.71 -18.99 3.86
N VAL A 55 19.18 -18.05 3.07
CA VAL A 55 19.97 -16.98 2.43
C VAL A 55 19.78 -15.65 3.14
N ASP A 56 20.87 -14.97 3.48
CA ASP A 56 20.81 -13.56 3.89
C ASP A 56 20.50 -12.68 2.66
N LEU A 57 19.23 -12.34 2.52
CA LEU A 57 18.72 -11.49 1.45
C LEU A 57 19.05 -10.00 1.66
N GLY A 58 19.55 -9.64 2.84
CA GLY A 58 19.83 -8.27 3.22
C GLY A 58 18.62 -7.35 3.12
N GLY A 59 18.91 -6.06 2.97
CA GLY A 59 17.92 -4.99 2.96
C GLY A 59 18.36 -3.88 3.91
N MET A 60 18.59 -2.68 3.35
CA MET A 60 19.11 -1.56 4.14
C MET A 60 18.00 -0.87 4.97
N LEU A 61 16.83 -0.64 4.37
CA LEU A 61 15.70 0.06 5.00
C LEU A 61 14.57 -0.89 5.42
N ALA A 62 14.38 -1.97 4.67
CA ALA A 62 13.44 -3.04 4.96
C ALA A 62 14.04 -4.35 4.47
N SER A 63 13.75 -5.45 5.16
CA SER A 63 14.21 -6.78 4.76
C SER A 63 13.66 -7.13 3.38
N ASN A 64 14.54 -7.58 2.49
CA ASN A 64 14.14 -8.11 1.19
C ASN A 64 13.30 -9.39 1.31
N GLY A 65 13.32 -10.06 2.48
CA GLY A 65 12.47 -11.20 2.78
C GLY A 65 10.98 -10.90 2.63
N ARG A 66 10.53 -9.64 2.85
CA ARG A 66 9.13 -9.26 2.64
C ARG A 66 8.68 -9.44 1.18
N HIS A 67 9.59 -9.25 0.23
CA HIS A 67 9.33 -9.42 -1.20
C HIS A 67 9.20 -10.91 -1.56
N VAL A 68 10.02 -11.75 -0.93
CA VAL A 68 9.92 -13.21 -1.03
C VAL A 68 8.59 -13.70 -0.49
N THR A 69 8.24 -13.34 0.75
CA THR A 69 6.96 -13.73 1.38
C THR A 69 5.79 -13.35 0.48
N HIS A 70 5.80 -12.13 -0.05
CA HIS A 70 4.77 -11.65 -0.96
C HIS A 70 4.70 -12.43 -2.29
N ALA A 71 5.85 -12.75 -2.90
CA ALA A 71 5.90 -13.56 -4.12
C ALA A 71 5.34 -14.97 -3.88
N ILE A 72 5.68 -15.59 -2.76
CA ILE A 72 5.17 -16.91 -2.35
C ILE A 72 3.65 -16.85 -2.12
N ASP A 73 3.17 -15.83 -1.43
CA ASP A 73 1.74 -15.66 -1.19
C ASP A 73 0.96 -15.44 -2.48
N ARG A 74 1.54 -14.77 -3.49
CA ARG A 74 0.96 -14.71 -4.84
C ARG A 74 0.84 -16.08 -5.49
N VAL A 75 1.87 -16.93 -5.40
CA VAL A 75 1.80 -18.31 -5.91
C VAL A 75 0.68 -19.10 -5.22
N ARG A 76 0.54 -18.93 -3.90
CA ARG A 76 -0.56 -19.56 -3.14
C ARG A 76 -1.94 -19.00 -3.52
N MET A 77 -2.07 -17.68 -3.70
CA MET A 77 -3.31 -17.04 -4.17
C MET A 77 -3.72 -17.59 -5.54
N HIS A 78 -2.77 -17.67 -6.48
CA HIS A 78 -2.99 -18.25 -7.80
C HIS A 78 -3.59 -19.65 -7.69
N TRP A 79 -2.99 -20.50 -6.85
CA TRP A 79 -3.43 -21.87 -6.65
C TRP A 79 -4.83 -21.97 -6.02
N ARG A 80 -5.22 -21.03 -5.16
CA ARG A 80 -6.58 -20.94 -4.61
C ARG A 80 -7.61 -20.42 -5.61
N GLY A 81 -7.21 -20.13 -6.85
CA GLY A 81 -8.08 -19.55 -7.88
C GLY A 81 -8.42 -18.08 -7.60
N GLU A 82 -7.67 -17.41 -6.73
CA GLU A 82 -7.87 -16.00 -6.45
C GLU A 82 -7.20 -15.13 -7.52
N CYS A 83 -7.86 -14.03 -7.91
CA CYS A 83 -7.24 -13.08 -8.81
C CYS A 83 -6.03 -12.40 -8.14
N LEU A 84 -4.86 -12.45 -8.79
CA LEU A 84 -3.62 -11.88 -8.23
C LEU A 84 -3.65 -10.36 -8.06
N CYS A 85 -4.66 -9.65 -8.56
CA CYS A 85 -4.81 -8.23 -8.24
C CYS A 85 -5.11 -7.99 -6.75
N ARG A 86 -5.63 -9.00 -6.02
CA ARG A 86 -5.85 -8.91 -4.56
C ARG A 86 -4.55 -8.58 -3.82
N ALA A 87 -3.43 -9.10 -4.32
CA ALA A 87 -2.10 -8.87 -3.79
C ALA A 87 -1.67 -7.39 -3.85
N TYR A 88 -2.33 -6.53 -4.63
CA TYR A 88 -1.96 -5.10 -4.72
C TYR A 88 -2.12 -4.37 -3.39
N ARG A 89 -3.04 -4.82 -2.52
CA ARG A 89 -3.27 -4.19 -1.21
C ARG A 89 -2.20 -4.51 -0.19
N ASP A 90 -1.51 -5.64 -0.38
CA ASP A 90 -0.59 -6.21 0.61
C ASP A 90 0.87 -5.83 0.34
N HIS A 91 1.13 -5.10 -0.74
CA HIS A 91 2.49 -4.74 -1.13
C HIS A 91 2.55 -3.42 -1.90
N GLU A 92 3.47 -2.56 -1.48
CA GLU A 92 3.49 -1.14 -1.86
C GLU A 92 4.21 -0.84 -3.18
N MET A 93 4.82 -1.85 -3.79
CA MET A 93 5.71 -1.70 -4.96
C MET A 93 4.99 -1.90 -6.31
N TYR A 94 3.66 -1.96 -6.32
CA TYR A 94 2.89 -2.00 -7.56
C TYR A 94 2.65 -0.60 -8.10
N ASP A 95 3.52 -0.20 -9.02
CA ASP A 95 3.37 1.03 -9.76
C ASP A 95 2.20 0.91 -10.77
N PRO A 96 1.13 1.73 -10.66
CA PRO A 96 -0.01 1.65 -11.55
C PRO A 96 0.36 1.89 -13.02
N ALA A 97 1.37 2.72 -13.31
CA ALA A 97 1.81 2.94 -14.68
C ALA A 97 2.44 1.67 -15.28
N GLN A 98 3.23 0.95 -14.49
CA GLN A 98 3.80 -0.33 -14.90
C GLN A 98 2.73 -1.42 -15.03
N GLU A 99 1.79 -1.51 -14.09
CA GLU A 99 0.69 -2.47 -14.18
C GLU A 99 -0.21 -2.22 -15.41
N VAL A 100 -0.39 -0.96 -15.83
CA VAL A 100 -1.02 -0.61 -17.11
C VAL A 100 -0.16 -1.06 -18.28
N ALA A 101 1.15 -0.80 -18.25
CA ALA A 101 2.07 -1.21 -19.32
C ALA A 101 2.14 -2.74 -19.49
N PHE A 102 1.97 -3.50 -18.41
CA PHE A 102 1.84 -4.96 -18.44
C PHE A 102 0.45 -5.45 -18.88
N GLY A 103 -0.53 -4.56 -19.00
CA GLY A 103 -1.92 -4.91 -19.32
C GLY A 103 -2.68 -5.60 -18.19
N HIS A 104 -2.17 -5.53 -16.95
CA HIS A 104 -2.83 -6.14 -15.78
C HIS A 104 -3.99 -5.29 -15.25
N VAL A 105 -3.92 -3.99 -15.47
CA VAL A 105 -4.97 -3.03 -15.12
C VAL A 105 -5.19 -2.04 -16.25
N THR A 106 -6.37 -1.41 -16.26
CA THR A 106 -6.63 -0.21 -17.06
C THR A 106 -6.76 0.99 -16.13
N LEU A 107 -6.23 2.14 -16.55
CA LEU A 107 -6.50 3.41 -15.90
C LEU A 107 -7.92 3.85 -16.29
N VAL A 108 -8.82 3.91 -15.32
CA VAL A 108 -10.22 4.30 -15.51
C VAL A 108 -10.38 5.81 -15.36
N GLU A 109 -9.74 6.37 -14.33
CA GLU A 109 -9.87 7.78 -13.99
C GLU A 109 -8.60 8.28 -13.31
N GLU A 110 -8.23 9.53 -13.59
CA GLU A 110 -7.22 10.26 -12.85
C GLU A 110 -7.87 11.48 -12.20
N ILE A 111 -7.77 11.56 -10.88
CA ILE A 111 -8.45 12.54 -10.04
C ILE A 111 -7.39 13.52 -9.50
N PRO A 112 -7.42 14.80 -9.92
CA PRO A 112 -6.52 15.82 -9.39
C PRO A 112 -6.69 15.99 -7.88
N VAL A 113 -5.57 16.12 -7.16
CA VAL A 113 -5.57 16.39 -5.72
C VAL A 113 -4.94 17.76 -5.49
N ILE A 114 -5.55 18.58 -4.63
CA ILE A 114 -5.01 19.88 -4.22
C ILE A 114 -4.71 19.83 -2.73
N VAL A 115 -3.48 20.14 -2.33
CA VAL A 115 -3.05 20.24 -0.93
C VAL A 115 -2.51 21.65 -0.69
N GLY A 116 -3.07 22.36 0.29
CA GLY A 116 -2.64 23.74 0.60
C GLY A 116 -2.79 24.73 -0.58
N GLY A 117 -3.75 24.51 -1.47
CA GLY A 117 -3.97 25.34 -2.66
C GLY A 117 -3.05 25.03 -3.84
N SER A 118 -2.17 24.02 -3.75
CA SER A 118 -1.27 23.59 -4.82
C SER A 118 -1.59 22.19 -5.32
N PRO A 119 -1.41 21.90 -6.62
CA PRO A 119 -1.53 20.54 -7.15
C PRO A 119 -0.59 19.56 -6.44
N TRP A 120 -1.15 18.41 -6.07
CA TRP A 120 -0.43 17.26 -5.53
C TRP A 120 -0.53 16.08 -6.50
N ARG A 121 0.14 14.98 -6.18
CA ARG A 121 0.05 13.73 -6.94
C ARG A 121 -1.41 13.29 -7.07
N PRO A 122 -1.88 12.98 -8.29
CA PRO A 122 -3.27 12.63 -8.50
C PRO A 122 -3.58 11.26 -7.90
N ARG A 123 -4.84 11.06 -7.51
CA ARG A 123 -5.38 9.73 -7.23
C ARG A 123 -5.78 9.08 -8.54
N ARG A 124 -5.68 7.75 -8.61
CA ARG A 124 -6.00 6.99 -9.82
C ARG A 124 -7.01 5.91 -9.50
N ILE A 125 -8.01 5.76 -10.36
CA ILE A 125 -8.89 4.60 -10.33
C ILE A 125 -8.38 3.62 -11.39
N CYS A 126 -7.95 2.45 -10.94
CA CYS A 126 -7.48 1.38 -11.82
C CYS A 126 -8.46 0.19 -11.76
N ALA A 127 -8.74 -0.45 -12.89
CA ALA A 127 -9.56 -1.67 -12.94
C ALA A 127 -8.71 -2.85 -13.38
N CYS A 128 -8.76 -3.96 -12.63
CA CYS A 128 -8.08 -5.19 -13.03
C CYS A 128 -8.69 -5.75 -14.32
N THR A 129 -7.85 -6.08 -15.30
CA THR A 129 -8.29 -6.62 -16.59
C THR A 129 -8.81 -8.05 -16.49
N ALA A 130 -8.40 -8.81 -15.47
CA ALA A 130 -8.81 -10.20 -15.28
C ALA A 130 -10.14 -10.38 -14.54
N CYS A 131 -10.41 -9.57 -13.50
CA CYS A 131 -11.60 -9.73 -12.66
C CYS A 131 -12.49 -8.48 -12.55
N GLY A 132 -12.08 -7.35 -13.12
CA GLY A 132 -12.84 -6.10 -13.09
C GLY A 132 -12.78 -5.32 -11.76
N GLN A 133 -12.16 -5.87 -10.70
CA GLN A 133 -12.02 -5.19 -9.41
C GLN A 133 -11.38 -3.82 -9.60
N ARG A 134 -12.02 -2.79 -9.02
CA ARG A 134 -11.52 -1.41 -9.05
C ARG A 134 -10.75 -1.07 -7.80
N TYR A 135 -9.68 -0.33 -7.98
CA TYR A 135 -8.82 0.15 -6.92
C TYR A 135 -8.67 1.66 -7.00
N ASP A 136 -8.75 2.30 -5.84
CA ASP A 136 -8.26 3.65 -5.60
C ASP A 136 -6.78 3.58 -5.23
N VAL A 137 -5.95 4.20 -6.07
CA VAL A 137 -4.50 4.16 -5.97
C VAL A 137 -4.00 5.55 -5.65
N THR A 138 -3.22 5.64 -4.57
CA THR A 138 -2.56 6.88 -4.17
C THR A 138 -1.06 6.68 -4.16
N GLU A 139 -0.35 7.61 -4.78
CA GLU A 139 1.09 7.76 -4.66
C GLU A 139 1.42 8.47 -3.34
N ASP A 140 2.44 7.99 -2.66
CA ASP A 140 3.01 8.68 -1.51
C ASP A 140 4.54 8.49 -1.54
N GLU A 141 5.25 9.39 -0.87
CA GLU A 141 6.70 9.47 -0.95
C GLU A 141 7.28 9.70 0.45
N GLY A 142 8.28 8.89 0.78
CA GLY A 142 9.09 9.06 1.99
C GLY A 142 10.55 8.83 1.66
N HIS A 143 11.09 7.66 2.02
CA HIS A 143 12.43 7.25 1.61
C HIS A 143 12.48 6.66 0.19
N TYR A 144 11.33 6.24 -0.36
CA TYR A 144 11.13 5.80 -1.73
C TYR A 144 9.67 6.03 -2.12
N VAL A 145 9.36 5.95 -3.41
CA VAL A 145 7.99 6.02 -3.94
C VAL A 145 7.27 4.71 -3.65
N TRP A 146 6.06 4.79 -3.11
CA TRP A 146 5.24 3.63 -2.85
C TRP A 146 3.77 3.91 -3.15
N TRP A 147 3.02 2.84 -3.35
CA TRP A 147 1.67 2.88 -3.88
C TRP A 147 0.70 2.22 -2.92
N ARG A 148 -0.29 2.99 -2.48
CA ARG A 148 -1.40 2.44 -1.68
C ARG A 148 -2.54 2.07 -2.59
N TRP A 149 -2.83 0.79 -2.68
CA TRP A 149 -4.01 0.26 -3.36
C TRP A 149 -5.09 -0.06 -2.35
N ARG A 150 -6.28 0.51 -2.52
CA ARG A 150 -7.49 0.16 -1.75
C ARG A 150 -8.61 -0.13 -2.71
N THR A 151 -9.54 -1.02 -2.38
CA THR A 151 -10.71 -1.18 -3.25
C THR A 151 -11.53 0.11 -3.22
N VAL A 152 -12.19 0.44 -4.32
CA VAL A 152 -13.08 1.62 -4.36
C VAL A 152 -14.20 1.46 -3.31
N GLU A 153 -14.66 0.23 -3.10
CA GLU A 153 -15.64 -0.13 -2.09
C GLU A 153 -15.13 0.18 -0.66
N ASP A 154 -13.90 -0.21 -0.32
CA ASP A 154 -13.29 0.05 1.00
C ASP A 154 -13.18 1.57 1.25
N VAL A 155 -12.81 2.34 0.23
CA VAL A 155 -12.69 3.80 0.31
C VAL A 155 -14.07 4.45 0.50
N ALA A 156 -15.07 4.02 -0.26
CA ALA A 156 -16.44 4.52 -0.13
C ALA A 156 -17.04 4.21 1.24
N ALA A 157 -16.84 2.98 1.74
CA ALA A 157 -17.30 2.57 3.07
C ALA A 157 -16.66 3.40 4.18
N LYS A 158 -15.34 3.66 4.10
CA LYS A 158 -14.65 4.53 5.05
C LYS A 158 -15.19 5.97 5.02
N ALA A 159 -15.38 6.54 3.83
CA ALA A 159 -15.91 7.90 3.69
C ALA A 159 -17.33 8.02 4.27
N ALA A 160 -18.19 7.02 4.05
CA ALA A 160 -19.53 6.97 4.63
C ALA A 160 -19.49 6.88 6.17
N ALA A 161 -18.59 6.07 6.72
CA ALA A 161 -18.40 5.94 8.16
C ALA A 161 -17.90 7.26 8.80
N GLU A 162 -16.95 7.95 8.17
CA GLU A 162 -16.45 9.25 8.63
C GLU A 162 -17.53 10.34 8.60
N ALA A 163 -18.38 10.36 7.56
CA ALA A 163 -19.50 11.28 7.45
C ALA A 163 -20.60 11.03 8.50
N ALA A 164 -20.72 9.80 9.00
CA ALA A 164 -21.67 9.41 10.03
C ALA A 164 -21.20 9.73 11.46
N LEU A 165 -19.95 10.15 11.66
CA LEU A 165 -19.46 10.54 12.99
C LEU A 165 -20.10 11.87 13.43
N PRO A 166 -20.68 11.94 14.64
CA PRO A 166 -21.23 13.20 15.14
C PRO A 166 -20.10 14.23 15.30
N VAL A 167 -20.32 15.43 14.76
CA VAL A 167 -19.42 16.57 14.95
C VAL A 167 -19.18 16.74 16.47
N PRO A 168 -17.92 16.71 16.96
CA PRO A 168 -17.67 16.89 18.36
C PRO A 168 -18.26 18.24 18.78
N THR A 169 -19.23 18.21 19.68
CA THR A 169 -19.81 19.42 20.22
C THR A 169 -18.68 20.21 20.88
N PRO A 170 -18.52 21.51 20.58
CA PRO A 170 -17.46 22.30 21.17
C PRO A 170 -17.59 22.18 22.69
N ARG A 171 -16.49 21.77 23.35
CA ARG A 171 -16.44 21.74 24.81
C ARG A 171 -16.85 23.14 25.30
N LYS A 172 -17.98 23.23 26.03
CA LYS A 172 -18.33 24.46 26.74
C LYS A 172 -17.15 24.82 27.62
N VAL A 173 -16.50 25.94 27.33
CA VAL A 173 -15.51 26.55 28.23
C VAL A 173 -16.28 26.90 29.50
N VAL A 174 -16.16 26.07 30.53
CA VAL A 174 -16.68 26.39 31.86
C VAL A 174 -15.75 27.46 32.42
N THR A 175 -16.10 28.73 32.21
CA THR A 175 -15.49 29.82 32.95
C THR A 175 -15.92 29.68 34.40
N ASN A 176 -15.02 29.21 35.26
CA ASN A 176 -15.27 29.10 36.70
C ASN A 176 -15.42 30.52 37.29
N PRO A 177 -16.57 30.90 37.86
CA PRO A 177 -16.80 32.26 38.34
C PRO A 177 -16.15 32.57 39.70
N ARG A 178 -15.18 31.77 40.17
CA ARG A 178 -14.49 32.02 41.45
C ARG A 178 -13.01 32.30 41.28
N SER A 179 -12.69 33.59 41.16
CA SER A 179 -11.43 34.16 41.64
C SER A 179 -11.72 35.47 42.37
N PRO A 180 -11.61 35.53 43.71
CA PRO A 180 -11.77 36.76 44.46
C PRO A 180 -10.39 37.42 44.63
N ALA A 181 -10.08 38.47 43.85
CA ALA A 181 -9.01 39.41 44.22
C ALA A 181 -8.96 40.64 43.30
N ARG A 182 -9.58 41.74 43.73
CA ARG A 182 -8.89 43.02 43.99
C ARG A 182 -9.91 44.10 44.35
N ALA A 183 -10.18 44.21 45.64
CA ALA A 183 -10.64 45.46 46.23
C ALA A 183 -9.56 46.52 46.02
N ARG A 184 -9.72 47.40 45.02
CA ARG A 184 -9.03 48.69 45.00
C ARG A 184 -9.92 49.71 45.67
N ARG A 185 -9.57 50.02 46.93
CA ARG A 185 -10.02 51.19 47.66
C ARG A 185 -9.80 52.44 46.80
N ARG A 186 -10.85 53.19 46.49
CA ARG A 186 -10.76 54.64 46.25
C ARG A 186 -11.42 55.31 47.44
N ARG A 187 -10.61 55.80 48.38
CA ARG A 187 -11.03 56.87 49.28
C ARG A 187 -10.85 58.16 48.50
N SER A 188 -11.96 58.82 48.18
CA SER A 188 -11.97 60.23 47.85
C SER A 188 -12.35 60.97 49.14
N SER A 189 -11.44 61.75 49.69
CA SER A 189 -11.78 62.77 50.68
C SER A 189 -12.08 64.07 49.93
N PRO A 190 -13.11 64.84 50.31
CA PRO A 190 -13.37 66.17 49.77
C PRO A 190 -12.73 67.24 50.64
N SER A 191 -12.41 68.39 50.04
CA SER A 191 -12.14 69.74 50.58
C SER A 191 -11.34 70.46 49.49
N SER A 192 -11.48 71.73 49.17
CA SER A 192 -12.39 72.83 49.50
C SER A 192 -11.99 73.95 48.54
#